data_AF-A0A925SEV0-F1
#
_entry.id   AF-A0A925SEV0-F1
#
_cell.length_a   1.000
_cell.length_b   1.000
_cell.length_c   1.000
_cell.angle_alpha   90.00
_cell.angle_beta   90.00
_cell.angle_gamma   90.00
#
_symmetry.space_group_name_H-M   'P 1'
#
loop_
_entity.id
_entity.type
_entity.pdbx_description
1 polymer ?
#
loop_
_entity_poly.entity_id
_entity_poly.type
_entity_poly.pdbx_seq_one_letter_code
_entity_poly.pdbx_strand_id
1 'polypeptide(L)'
;MKPVSHLIENRPWLAWLIFFATIIIVFLIGLLASSIVERRAEAVFVNVPKNQISQFEPRNEVWGENFPREYQSYYQTADTTFASKYGGSHRIDMLEFDPRMVVLWAGYAFSTDYIQARGHVYAVKDLREVLRTGAPTGPNDGPQSTTCWTCKSPDVPRVMNKEGVIPYYTGKWARLGPEIVNPIGCGDCHDAKTMNLHISRPALVEAFTRQGKDITKATHQEMRSLVCAQCHVEYYFDKKKVEGANYLTFPWDNGMTVENMEKYYDDLQVVDWTHALSKAPMLKAQHPDYEIALMGIHSERGVSCADCHMPYKSEGGQKFTDHHIQSPLNNVANSCQVCHREETAT
;
A
#
# COMPACT_ATOMS: atom_id res chain seq x y z
N MET A 1 37.08 -24.19 -46.52
CA MET A 1 37.26 -24.83 -45.20
C MET A 1 37.56 -26.29 -45.42
N LYS A 2 38.62 -26.86 -44.81
CA LYS A 2 38.89 -28.31 -44.92
C LYS A 2 37.75 -29.07 -44.23
N PRO A 3 37.23 -30.17 -44.80
CA PRO A 3 36.14 -30.92 -44.19
C PRO A 3 36.57 -31.45 -42.81
N VAL A 4 35.64 -31.45 -41.85
CA VAL A 4 35.88 -31.86 -40.45
C VAL A 4 36.49 -33.27 -40.37
N SER A 5 36.13 -34.15 -41.31
CA SER A 5 36.72 -35.48 -41.48
C SER A 5 38.25 -35.45 -41.64
N HIS A 6 38.79 -34.51 -42.41
CA HIS A 6 40.21 -34.41 -42.72
C HIS A 6 41.04 -33.79 -41.56
N LEU A 7 40.38 -33.10 -40.62
CA LEU A 7 40.98 -32.58 -39.39
C LEU A 7 41.02 -33.63 -38.28
N ILE A 8 39.99 -34.48 -38.21
CA ILE A 8 39.89 -35.61 -37.27
C ILE A 8 40.93 -36.70 -37.58
N GLU A 9 41.15 -36.99 -38.86
CA GLU A 9 42.11 -38.01 -39.32
C GLU A 9 43.56 -37.70 -38.92
N ASN A 10 43.92 -36.42 -38.89
CA ASN A 10 45.27 -35.96 -38.48
C ASN A 10 45.42 -35.79 -36.96
N ARG A 11 44.32 -35.71 -36.20
CA ARG A 11 44.31 -35.44 -34.75
C ARG A 11 43.12 -36.14 -34.09
N PRO A 12 43.23 -37.43 -33.73
CA PRO A 12 42.11 -38.22 -33.20
C PRO A 12 41.54 -37.68 -31.88
N TRP A 13 42.30 -36.90 -31.11
CA TRP A 13 41.80 -36.23 -29.89
C TRP A 13 40.72 -35.18 -30.18
N LEU A 14 40.69 -34.58 -31.39
CA LEU A 14 39.62 -33.65 -31.79
C LEU A 14 38.27 -34.37 -31.92
N ALA A 15 38.24 -35.65 -32.30
CA ALA A 15 36.99 -36.40 -32.34
C ALA A 15 36.41 -36.60 -30.93
N TRP A 16 37.26 -36.96 -29.95
CA TRP A 16 36.86 -37.07 -28.55
C TRP A 16 36.41 -35.73 -27.97
N LEU A 17 37.11 -34.64 -28.30
CA LEU A 17 36.72 -33.30 -27.88
C LEU A 17 35.36 -32.89 -28.42
N ILE A 18 35.10 -33.11 -29.73
CA ILE A 18 33.81 -32.82 -30.34
C ILE A 18 32.72 -33.70 -29.70
N PHE A 19 32.98 -34.99 -29.49
CA PHE A 19 32.04 -35.90 -28.85
C PHE A 19 31.64 -35.44 -27.43
N PHE A 20 32.61 -35.12 -26.57
CA PHE A 20 32.32 -34.63 -25.22
C PHE A 20 31.66 -33.24 -25.24
N ALA A 21 32.06 -32.34 -26.15
CA ALA A 21 31.41 -31.05 -26.32
C ALA A 21 29.94 -31.20 -26.75
N THR A 22 29.64 -32.13 -27.66
CA THR A 22 28.26 -32.43 -28.07
C THR A 22 27.45 -33.02 -26.92
N ILE A 23 28.02 -33.93 -26.12
CA ILE A 23 27.34 -34.46 -24.91
C ILE A 23 27.00 -33.33 -23.95
N ILE A 24 27.95 -32.43 -23.67
CA ILE A 24 27.72 -31.28 -22.77
C ILE A 24 26.61 -30.39 -23.31
N ILE A 25 26.65 -30.06 -24.62
CA ILE A 25 25.62 -29.21 -25.24
C ILE A 25 24.24 -29.87 -25.17
N VAL A 26 24.13 -31.16 -25.51
CA VAL A 26 22.86 -31.90 -25.45
C VAL A 26 22.35 -32.00 -24.01
N PHE A 27 23.23 -32.22 -23.04
CA PHE A 27 22.88 -32.23 -21.62
C PHE A 27 22.35 -30.87 -21.15
N LEU A 28 23.02 -29.77 -21.51
CA LEU A 28 22.57 -28.41 -21.18
C LEU A 28 21.23 -28.07 -21.84
N ILE A 29 21.01 -28.49 -23.09
CA ILE A 29 19.71 -28.34 -23.77
C ILE A 29 18.63 -29.16 -23.06
N GLY A 30 18.95 -30.38 -22.62
CA GLY A 30 18.05 -31.23 -21.84
C GLY A 30 17.65 -30.59 -20.51
N LEU A 31 18.60 -30.02 -19.76
CA LEU A 31 18.34 -29.27 -18.53
C LEU A 31 17.46 -28.05 -18.78
N LEU A 32 17.74 -27.30 -19.86
CA LEU A 32 16.93 -26.14 -20.23
C LEU A 32 15.50 -26.55 -20.59
N ALA A 33 15.32 -27.60 -21.38
CA ALA A 33 14.01 -28.13 -21.75
C ALA A 33 13.22 -28.60 -20.51
N SER A 34 13.88 -29.32 -19.59
CA SER A 34 13.29 -29.73 -18.32
C SER A 34 12.82 -28.52 -17.50
N SER A 35 13.68 -27.50 -17.37
CA SER A 35 13.33 -26.27 -16.64
C SER A 35 12.16 -25.51 -17.27
N ILE A 36 12.08 -25.45 -18.60
CA ILE A 36 10.95 -24.82 -19.30
C ILE A 36 9.66 -25.58 -19.05
N VAL A 37 9.68 -26.91 -19.12
CA VAL A 37 8.49 -27.75 -18.89
C VAL A 37 8.01 -27.62 -17.45
N GLU A 38 8.92 -27.69 -16.48
CA GLU A 38 8.62 -27.54 -15.05
C GLU A 38 8.00 -26.17 -14.75
N ARG A 39 8.62 -25.08 -15.22
CA ARG A 39 8.08 -23.72 -15.05
C ARG A 39 6.71 -23.52 -15.72
N ARG A 40 6.47 -24.15 -16.87
CA ARG A 40 5.16 -24.11 -17.53
C ARG A 40 4.11 -24.90 -16.75
N ALA A 41 4.48 -26.03 -16.16
CA ALA A 41 3.58 -26.81 -15.32
C ALA A 41 3.22 -26.06 -14.03
N GLU A 42 4.19 -25.43 -13.37
CA GLU A 42 3.97 -24.57 -12.19
C GLU A 42 2.90 -23.51 -12.47
N ALA A 43 2.98 -22.82 -13.62
CA ALA A 43 2.04 -21.74 -13.95
C ALA A 43 0.56 -22.18 -14.03
N VAL A 44 0.28 -23.46 -14.26
CA VAL A 44 -1.10 -23.99 -14.40
C VAL A 44 -1.76 -24.26 -13.04
N PHE A 45 -1.00 -24.58 -12.00
CA PHE A 45 -1.54 -25.04 -10.71
C PHE A 45 -1.53 -23.99 -9.59
N VAL A 46 -0.82 -22.87 -9.76
CA VAL A 46 -0.56 -21.93 -8.64
C VAL A 46 -1.76 -21.07 -8.24
N ASN A 47 -2.74 -20.86 -9.13
CA ASN A 47 -3.83 -19.89 -8.88
C ASN A 47 -5.19 -20.52 -8.53
N VAL A 48 -5.22 -21.80 -8.14
CA VAL A 48 -6.47 -22.44 -7.70
C VAL A 48 -6.64 -22.18 -6.19
N PRO A 49 -7.69 -21.44 -5.76
CA PRO A 49 -7.95 -21.22 -4.34
C PRO A 49 -8.13 -22.57 -3.63
N LYS A 50 -7.41 -22.77 -2.53
CA LYS A 50 -7.51 -23.98 -1.71
C LYS A 50 -8.73 -23.92 -0.78
N ASN A 51 -8.99 -22.74 -0.24
CA ASN A 51 -10.02 -22.49 0.77
C ASN A 51 -10.98 -21.37 0.33
N GLN A 52 -12.25 -21.45 0.75
CA GLN A 52 -13.19 -20.34 0.59
C GLN A 52 -12.90 -19.26 1.64
N ILE A 53 -12.82 -18.01 1.19
CA ILE A 53 -12.56 -16.84 2.05
C ILE A 53 -13.83 -15.97 2.09
N SER A 54 -14.18 -15.47 3.28
CA SER A 54 -15.26 -14.50 3.46
C SER A 54 -14.81 -13.09 3.04
N GLN A 55 -15.71 -12.27 2.48
CA GLN A 55 -15.39 -10.87 2.13
C GLN A 55 -14.86 -10.05 3.30
N PHE A 56 -15.25 -10.41 4.52
CA PHE A 56 -14.85 -9.73 5.75
C PHE A 56 -13.87 -10.57 6.59
N GLU A 57 -13.08 -11.45 5.97
CA GLU A 57 -11.98 -12.16 6.63
C GLU A 57 -10.78 -11.20 6.83
N PRO A 58 -10.47 -10.77 8.07
CA PRO A 58 -9.44 -9.78 8.31
C PRO A 58 -8.03 -10.37 8.44
N ARG A 59 -7.90 -11.69 8.60
CA ARG A 59 -6.60 -12.34 8.89
C ARG A 59 -5.82 -12.58 7.61
N ASN A 60 -4.75 -11.82 7.41
CA ASN A 60 -3.93 -11.89 6.20
C ASN A 60 -3.34 -13.29 5.95
N GLU A 61 -3.03 -14.04 7.00
CA GLU A 61 -2.53 -15.42 6.89
C GLU A 61 -3.52 -16.38 6.22
N VAL A 62 -4.83 -16.19 6.42
CA VAL A 62 -5.87 -17.01 5.79
C VAL A 62 -5.89 -16.77 4.27
N TRP A 63 -5.67 -15.52 3.84
CA TRP A 63 -5.50 -15.19 2.43
C TRP A 63 -4.20 -15.80 1.87
N GLY A 64 -3.12 -15.80 2.67
CA GLY A 64 -1.83 -16.38 2.30
C GLY A 64 -1.83 -17.89 2.03
N GLU A 65 -2.82 -18.64 2.56
CA GLU A 65 -3.00 -20.06 2.22
C GLU A 65 -3.33 -20.28 0.73
N ASN A 66 -4.10 -19.35 0.16
CA ASN A 66 -4.49 -19.31 -1.25
C ASN A 66 -3.46 -18.55 -2.12
N PHE A 67 -2.88 -17.47 -1.58
CA PHE A 67 -2.01 -16.54 -2.31
C PHE A 67 -0.64 -16.38 -1.64
N PRO A 68 0.18 -17.45 -1.58
CA PRO A 68 1.40 -17.46 -0.78
C PRO A 68 2.46 -16.47 -1.28
N ARG A 69 2.55 -16.19 -2.59
CA ARG A 69 3.55 -15.27 -3.15
C ARG A 69 3.23 -13.82 -2.79
N GLU A 70 1.98 -13.42 -2.99
CA GLU A 70 1.46 -12.11 -2.63
C GLU A 70 1.61 -11.90 -1.12
N TYR A 71 1.19 -12.87 -0.30
CA TYR A 71 1.33 -12.80 1.15
C TYR A 71 2.79 -12.69 1.61
N GLN A 72 3.69 -13.50 1.05
CA GLN A 72 5.12 -13.43 1.38
C GLN A 72 5.71 -12.07 1.01
N SER A 73 5.41 -11.54 -0.17
CA SER A 73 5.87 -10.21 -0.58
C SER A 73 5.28 -9.08 0.29
N TYR A 74 4.00 -9.18 0.66
CA TYR A 74 3.37 -8.28 1.64
C TYR A 74 4.10 -8.30 2.99
N TYR A 75 4.45 -9.48 3.49
CA TYR A 75 5.13 -9.62 4.77
C TYR A 75 6.55 -9.00 4.76
N GLN A 76 7.16 -8.82 3.59
CA GLN A 76 8.44 -8.10 3.46
C GLN A 76 8.32 -6.63 3.86
N THR A 77 7.12 -6.05 3.94
CA THR A 77 6.93 -4.71 4.52
C THR A 77 7.32 -4.65 6.01
N ALA A 78 7.59 -5.78 6.66
CA ALA A 78 8.25 -5.83 7.97
C ALA A 78 9.71 -5.32 7.93
N ASP A 79 10.34 -5.25 6.75
CA ASP A 79 11.70 -4.74 6.60
C ASP A 79 11.74 -3.20 6.72
N THR A 80 12.30 -2.74 7.83
CA THR A 80 12.50 -1.31 8.13
C THR A 80 13.96 -0.86 7.95
N THR A 81 14.76 -1.61 7.21
CA THR A 81 16.20 -1.34 7.08
C THR A 81 16.53 -0.29 6.01
N PHE A 82 15.65 -0.09 5.02
CA PHE A 82 15.91 0.83 3.93
C PHE A 82 15.75 2.30 4.34
N ALA A 83 16.78 3.10 4.04
CA ALA A 83 16.77 4.55 4.14
C ALA A 83 17.29 5.16 2.83
N SER A 84 16.51 6.08 2.28
CA SER A 84 16.91 7.00 1.21
C SER A 84 17.24 8.37 1.80
N LYS A 85 17.64 9.33 0.95
CA LYS A 85 17.97 10.69 1.39
C LYS A 85 16.85 11.39 2.19
N TYR A 86 15.59 11.13 1.86
CA TYR A 86 14.44 11.89 2.41
C TYR A 86 13.36 11.00 3.07
N GLY A 87 13.61 9.70 3.23
CA GLY A 87 12.60 8.78 3.75
C GLY A 87 13.01 7.33 3.55
N GLY A 88 12.05 6.42 3.47
CA GLY A 88 12.29 4.99 3.45
C GLY A 88 11.41 4.29 4.48
N SER A 89 11.74 3.05 4.82
CA SER A 89 11.05 2.29 5.88
C SER A 89 11.74 2.42 7.24
N HIS A 90 12.92 3.06 7.28
CA HIS A 90 13.62 3.37 8.52
C HIS A 90 12.82 4.32 9.41
N ARG A 91 12.78 4.01 10.71
CA ARG A 91 12.06 4.79 11.71
C ARG A 91 12.80 6.10 11.98
N ILE A 92 12.19 7.22 11.65
CA ILE A 92 12.70 8.57 11.90
C ILE A 92 11.68 9.31 12.76
N ASP A 93 12.13 9.87 13.88
CA ASP A 93 11.33 10.84 14.63
C ASP A 93 11.33 12.16 13.86
N MET A 94 10.17 12.53 13.31
CA MET A 94 10.04 13.72 12.48
C MET A 94 10.07 15.01 13.32
N LEU A 95 9.76 14.93 14.61
CA LEU A 95 9.85 16.06 15.53
C LEU A 95 11.31 16.31 15.94
N GLU A 96 12.13 15.25 16.05
CA GLU A 96 13.57 15.40 16.21
C GLU A 96 14.22 15.94 14.92
N PHE A 97 13.82 15.42 13.76
CA PHE A 97 14.33 15.84 12.47
C PHE A 97 13.99 17.30 12.12
N ASP A 98 12.75 17.72 12.38
CA ASP A 98 12.31 19.12 12.23
C ASP A 98 11.55 19.62 13.47
N PRO A 99 12.26 20.16 14.48
CA PRO A 99 11.63 20.59 15.73
C PRO A 99 10.67 21.78 15.58
N ARG A 100 10.68 22.47 14.42
CA ARG A 100 9.68 23.51 14.13
C ARG A 100 8.28 22.93 14.10
N MET A 101 8.11 21.64 13.76
CA MET A 101 6.81 20.97 13.75
C MET A 101 6.14 20.96 15.13
N VAL A 102 6.92 20.89 16.21
CA VAL A 102 6.39 20.98 17.59
C VAL A 102 5.73 22.34 17.83
N VAL A 103 6.37 23.41 17.36
CA VAL A 103 5.83 24.78 17.45
C VAL A 103 4.62 24.94 16.54
N LEU A 104 4.70 24.50 15.28
CA LEU A 104 3.63 24.62 14.29
C LEU A 104 2.36 23.85 14.68
N TRP A 105 2.51 22.76 15.42
CA TRP A 105 1.40 21.93 15.91
C TRP A 105 1.11 22.14 17.40
N ALA A 106 1.54 23.27 17.98
CA ALA A 106 1.33 23.52 19.41
C ALA A 106 -0.16 23.48 19.76
N GLY A 107 -0.50 22.65 20.74
CA GLY A 107 -1.89 22.39 21.15
C GLY A 107 -2.58 21.26 20.39
N TYR A 108 -1.87 20.58 19.47
CA TYR A 108 -2.37 19.44 18.72
C TYR A 108 -1.53 18.19 18.95
N ALA A 109 -2.15 17.01 18.85
CA ALA A 109 -1.51 15.73 19.19
C ALA A 109 -0.24 15.46 18.36
N PHE A 110 -0.13 15.99 17.14
CA PHE A 110 1.08 15.80 16.33
C PHE A 110 2.32 16.48 16.91
N SER A 111 2.19 17.45 17.82
CA SER A 111 3.34 18.04 18.53
C SER A 111 3.95 17.11 19.59
N THR A 112 3.30 15.99 19.94
CA THR A 112 3.81 15.05 20.95
C THR A 112 4.53 13.86 20.35
N ASP A 113 4.09 13.38 19.19
CA ASP A 113 4.68 12.23 18.50
C ASP A 113 4.29 12.25 17.02
N TYR A 114 5.29 12.25 16.14
CA TYR A 114 5.12 12.11 14.70
C TYR A 114 6.35 11.40 14.13
N ILE A 115 6.15 10.18 13.64
CA ILE A 115 7.21 9.30 13.16
C ILE A 115 6.99 9.03 11.68
N GLN A 116 8.09 8.95 10.92
CA GLN A 116 8.11 8.52 9.53
C GLN A 116 7.35 7.20 9.35
N ALA A 117 6.50 7.15 8.33
CA ALA A 117 5.73 5.95 8.01
C ALA A 117 6.65 4.78 7.62
N ARG A 118 6.23 3.56 7.99
CA ARG A 118 6.87 2.29 7.62
C ARG A 118 5.84 1.32 7.04
N GLY A 119 6.24 0.07 6.84
CA GLY A 119 5.41 -0.92 6.14
C GLY A 119 4.06 -1.23 6.80
N HIS A 120 3.10 -1.62 5.95
CA HIS A 120 1.70 -1.84 6.31
C HIS A 120 1.48 -2.86 7.44
N VAL A 121 2.34 -3.87 7.59
CA VAL A 121 2.28 -4.84 8.70
C VAL A 121 2.36 -4.18 10.08
N TYR A 122 2.90 -2.97 10.17
CA TYR A 122 3.02 -2.24 11.43
C TYR A 122 1.86 -1.30 11.72
N ALA A 123 0.89 -1.12 10.81
CA ALA A 123 -0.15 -0.09 10.92
C ALA A 123 -0.92 -0.12 12.26
N VAL A 124 -1.33 -1.30 12.72
CA VAL A 124 -2.01 -1.46 14.02
C VAL A 124 -1.05 -1.29 15.20
N LYS A 125 0.18 -1.81 15.09
CA LYS A 125 1.20 -1.68 16.12
C LYS A 125 1.56 -0.21 16.36
N ASP A 126 1.87 0.52 15.29
CA ASP A 126 2.26 1.92 15.35
C ASP A 126 1.11 2.79 15.87
N LEU A 127 -0.14 2.49 15.51
CA LEU A 127 -1.29 3.20 16.06
C LEU A 127 -1.49 2.97 17.56
N ARG A 128 -1.08 1.81 18.09
CA ARG A 128 -1.13 1.52 19.53
C ARG A 128 0.04 2.13 20.29
N GLU A 129 1.20 2.27 19.65
CA GLU A 129 2.43 2.79 20.28
C GLU A 129 2.54 4.31 20.22
N VAL A 130 1.91 4.96 19.24
CA VAL A 130 2.01 6.40 19.04
C VAL A 130 1.37 7.18 20.20
N LEU A 131 2.08 8.18 20.73
CA LEU A 131 1.61 8.93 21.91
C LEU A 131 0.30 9.69 21.65
N ARG A 132 -0.04 9.93 20.38
CA ARG A 132 -1.25 10.64 19.96
C ARG A 132 -2.54 9.94 20.37
N THR A 133 -2.54 8.62 20.54
CA THR A 133 -3.71 7.85 21.01
C THR A 133 -3.82 7.81 22.53
N GLY A 134 -2.83 8.34 23.26
CA GLY A 134 -2.80 8.40 24.71
C GLY A 134 -2.66 7.02 25.36
N ALA A 135 -3.08 6.91 26.63
CA ALA A 135 -3.05 5.67 27.40
C ALA A 135 -4.43 5.39 28.02
N PRO A 136 -5.44 4.99 27.21
CA PRO A 136 -6.78 4.73 27.71
C PRO A 136 -6.80 3.55 28.69
N THR A 137 -7.57 3.68 29.78
CA THR A 137 -7.76 2.61 30.78
C THR A 137 -9.07 1.84 30.61
N GLY A 138 -9.98 2.35 29.78
CA GLY A 138 -11.26 1.74 29.45
C GLY A 138 -11.75 2.13 28.04
N PRO A 139 -12.87 1.55 27.59
CA PRO A 139 -13.36 1.70 26.21
C PRO A 139 -13.84 3.13 25.88
N ASN A 140 -14.12 3.95 26.89
CA ASN A 140 -14.58 5.34 26.74
C ASN A 140 -13.48 6.37 27.03
N ASP A 141 -12.23 5.92 27.19
CA ASP A 141 -11.09 6.79 27.51
C ASP A 141 -10.31 7.17 26.25
N GLY A 142 -9.38 8.12 26.44
CA GLY A 142 -8.40 8.51 25.43
C GLY A 142 -8.82 9.73 24.59
N PRO A 143 -7.83 10.39 23.97
CA PRO A 143 -8.06 11.59 23.17
C PRO A 143 -8.76 11.31 21.83
N GLN A 144 -8.50 10.16 21.20
CA GLN A 144 -8.89 9.89 19.82
C GLN A 144 -10.27 9.21 19.69
N SER A 145 -10.91 9.38 18.53
CA SER A 145 -12.15 8.68 18.15
C SER A 145 -11.86 7.33 17.51
N THR A 146 -12.89 6.49 17.41
CA THR A 146 -12.85 5.22 16.65
C THR A 146 -12.40 5.39 15.20
N THR A 147 -12.66 6.55 14.60
CA THR A 147 -12.24 6.94 13.24
C THR A 147 -10.74 6.80 13.00
N CYS A 148 -9.89 6.93 14.03
CA CYS A 148 -8.46 6.74 13.86
C CYS A 148 -8.07 5.32 13.40
N TRP A 149 -8.95 4.33 13.57
CA TRP A 149 -8.72 2.97 13.05
C TRP A 149 -8.96 2.82 11.55
N THR A 150 -9.68 3.74 10.89
CA THR A 150 -10.28 3.48 9.57
C THR A 150 -9.27 3.06 8.51
N CYS A 151 -8.10 3.68 8.52
CA CYS A 151 -7.05 3.43 7.53
C CYS A 151 -5.93 2.53 8.07
N LYS A 152 -6.26 1.53 8.92
CA LYS A 152 -5.24 0.75 9.65
C LYS A 152 -5.44 -0.77 9.63
N SER A 153 -6.58 -1.27 9.18
CA SER A 153 -6.91 -2.69 9.33
C SER A 153 -8.08 -3.16 8.45
N PRO A 154 -8.06 -4.40 7.94
CA PRO A 154 -9.21 -5.04 7.31
C PRO A 154 -10.32 -5.43 8.32
N ASP A 155 -10.07 -5.32 9.63
CA ASP A 155 -11.14 -5.43 10.63
C ASP A 155 -12.14 -4.27 10.53
N VAL A 156 -11.75 -3.12 9.97
CA VAL A 156 -12.63 -1.95 9.84
C VAL A 156 -13.89 -2.27 9.03
N PRO A 157 -13.81 -2.75 7.77
CA PRO A 157 -15.00 -3.11 7.00
C PRO A 157 -15.79 -4.25 7.65
N ARG A 158 -15.11 -5.20 8.34
CA ARG A 158 -15.78 -6.24 9.13
C ARG A 158 -16.64 -5.65 10.25
N VAL A 159 -16.10 -4.71 11.02
CA VAL A 159 -16.83 -4.03 12.11
C VAL A 159 -17.94 -3.16 11.53
N MET A 160 -17.68 -2.36 10.50
CA MET A 160 -18.71 -1.56 9.81
C MET A 160 -19.86 -2.41 9.27
N ASN A 161 -19.57 -3.61 8.74
CA ASN A 161 -20.61 -4.53 8.28
C ASN A 161 -21.42 -5.12 9.45
N LYS A 162 -20.81 -5.31 10.62
CA LYS A 162 -21.46 -5.89 11.81
C LYS A 162 -22.30 -4.86 12.58
N GLU A 163 -21.77 -3.68 12.86
CA GLU A 163 -22.43 -2.66 13.69
C GLU A 163 -23.04 -1.50 12.88
N GLY A 164 -22.67 -1.33 11.62
CA GLY A 164 -23.04 -0.21 10.76
C GLY A 164 -21.96 0.88 10.70
N VAL A 165 -21.93 1.63 9.59
CA VAL A 165 -20.92 2.68 9.34
C VAL A 165 -21.01 3.83 10.35
N ILE A 166 -22.22 4.29 10.67
CA ILE A 166 -22.41 5.38 11.64
C ILE A 166 -21.98 4.97 13.06
N PRO A 167 -22.44 3.83 13.62
CA PRO A 167 -21.97 3.37 14.93
C PRO A 167 -20.47 3.18 15.01
N TYR A 168 -19.82 2.75 13.91
CA TYR A 168 -18.37 2.65 13.84
C TYR A 168 -17.67 4.00 14.10
N TYR A 169 -18.16 5.11 13.54
CA TYR A 169 -17.57 6.44 13.73
C TYR A 169 -17.91 7.11 15.08
N THR A 170 -18.66 6.41 15.95
CA THR A 170 -19.08 6.90 17.26
C THR A 170 -18.27 6.27 18.39
N GLY A 171 -17.83 7.12 19.31
CA GLY A 171 -17.10 6.74 20.52
C GLY A 171 -15.58 6.92 20.42
N LYS A 172 -14.88 6.42 21.44
CA LYS A 172 -13.42 6.55 21.57
C LYS A 172 -12.68 5.43 20.86
N TRP A 173 -11.48 5.75 20.39
CA TRP A 173 -10.54 4.83 19.77
C TRP A 173 -10.40 3.51 20.55
N ALA A 174 -10.31 3.61 21.88
CA ALA A 174 -10.13 2.46 22.78
C ALA A 174 -11.25 1.42 22.69
N ARG A 175 -12.49 1.81 22.38
CA ARG A 175 -13.66 0.90 22.28
C ARG A 175 -13.43 -0.25 21.31
N LEU A 176 -12.75 0.03 20.20
CA LEU A 176 -12.51 -0.94 19.12
C LEU A 176 -11.16 -1.63 19.23
N GLY A 177 -10.35 -1.33 20.25
CA GLY A 177 -9.03 -1.95 20.45
C GLY A 177 -9.05 -3.49 20.47
N PRO A 178 -10.03 -4.14 21.13
CA PRO A 178 -10.17 -5.60 21.09
C PRO A 178 -10.65 -6.17 19.75
N GLU A 179 -11.28 -5.37 18.90
CA GLU A 179 -11.85 -5.79 17.61
C GLU A 179 -10.87 -5.58 16.45
N ILE A 180 -10.04 -4.54 16.52
CA ILE A 180 -9.15 -4.13 15.43
C ILE A 180 -7.72 -4.57 15.77
N VAL A 181 -7.34 -5.73 15.24
CA VAL A 181 -6.12 -6.45 15.63
C VAL A 181 -5.26 -6.87 14.44
N ASN A 182 -5.84 -6.94 13.24
CA ASN A 182 -5.11 -7.32 12.03
C ASN A 182 -4.58 -6.08 11.32
N PRO A 183 -3.29 -6.02 10.92
CA PRO A 183 -2.77 -4.88 10.16
C PRO A 183 -3.36 -4.85 8.74
N ILE A 184 -3.26 -3.68 8.09
CA ILE A 184 -3.65 -3.45 6.68
C ILE A 184 -3.21 -4.63 5.82
N GLY A 185 -4.10 -5.17 5.00
CA GLY A 185 -3.75 -6.29 4.12
C GLY A 185 -4.82 -6.66 3.11
N CYS A 186 -4.95 -7.95 2.81
CA CYS A 186 -5.60 -8.44 1.59
C CYS A 186 -7.05 -7.95 1.46
N GLY A 187 -7.83 -8.07 2.55
CA GLY A 187 -9.25 -7.68 2.59
C GLY A 187 -9.51 -6.18 2.48
N ASP A 188 -8.50 -5.32 2.58
CA ASP A 188 -8.67 -3.87 2.38
C ASP A 188 -8.84 -3.51 0.90
N CYS A 189 -8.31 -4.33 -0.01
CA CYS A 189 -8.17 -4.01 -1.43
C CYS A 189 -8.74 -5.07 -2.38
N HIS A 190 -9.06 -6.28 -1.90
CA HIS A 190 -9.52 -7.39 -2.76
C HIS A 190 -10.92 -7.89 -2.40
N ASP A 191 -11.71 -8.20 -3.43
CA ASP A 191 -12.95 -8.98 -3.29
C ASP A 191 -12.60 -10.46 -3.08
N ALA A 192 -13.07 -11.08 -2.00
CA ALA A 192 -12.68 -12.42 -1.56
C ALA A 192 -13.07 -13.54 -2.54
N LYS A 193 -14.02 -13.31 -3.44
CA LYS A 193 -14.50 -14.32 -4.40
C LYS A 193 -13.78 -14.22 -5.74
N THR A 194 -13.58 -13.00 -6.22
CA THR A 194 -13.09 -12.71 -7.57
C THR A 194 -11.63 -12.27 -7.61
N MET A 195 -11.07 -11.87 -6.46
CA MET A 195 -9.77 -11.19 -6.33
C MET A 195 -9.66 -9.86 -7.07
N ASN A 196 -10.76 -9.36 -7.63
CA ASN A 196 -10.81 -8.03 -8.24
C ASN A 196 -10.51 -6.97 -7.19
N LEU A 197 -9.90 -5.87 -7.64
CA LEU A 197 -9.68 -4.70 -6.79
C LEU A 197 -11.03 -4.16 -6.30
N HIS A 198 -11.10 -3.85 -5.02
CA HIS A 198 -12.32 -3.46 -4.33
C HIS A 198 -12.05 -2.28 -3.39
N ILE A 199 -12.97 -1.33 -3.35
CA ILE A 199 -12.97 -0.23 -2.39
C ILE A 199 -13.81 -0.65 -1.17
N SER A 200 -13.13 -0.91 -0.06
CA SER A 200 -13.73 -1.31 1.21
C SER A 200 -14.07 -0.14 2.12
N ARG A 201 -13.57 1.07 1.83
CA ARG A 201 -13.79 2.28 2.64
C ARG A 201 -14.89 3.19 2.07
N PRO A 202 -16.00 3.40 2.81
CA PRO A 202 -17.11 4.24 2.33
C PRO A 202 -16.71 5.69 2.02
N ALA A 203 -15.77 6.28 2.77
CA ALA A 203 -15.39 7.68 2.61
C ALA A 203 -14.94 8.04 1.18
N LEU A 204 -14.20 7.13 0.52
CA LEU A 204 -13.77 7.32 -0.87
C LEU A 204 -14.96 7.29 -1.84
N VAL A 205 -15.85 6.30 -1.69
CA VAL A 205 -17.06 6.15 -2.50
C VAL A 205 -17.97 7.38 -2.35
N GLU A 206 -18.14 7.84 -1.12
CA GLU A 206 -18.94 9.02 -0.81
C GLU A 206 -18.33 10.29 -1.40
N ALA A 207 -17.00 10.44 -1.36
CA ALA A 207 -16.31 11.59 -1.94
C ALA A 207 -16.49 11.65 -3.47
N PHE A 208 -16.36 10.51 -4.16
CA PHE A 208 -16.66 10.42 -5.59
C PHE A 208 -18.13 10.72 -5.87
N THR A 209 -19.04 10.21 -5.06
CA THR A 209 -20.49 10.47 -5.20
C THR A 209 -20.79 11.97 -5.09
N ARG A 210 -20.19 12.69 -4.13
CA ARG A 210 -20.35 14.15 -3.98
C ARG A 210 -19.79 14.94 -5.17
N GLN A 211 -18.77 14.40 -5.84
CA GLN A 211 -18.28 14.95 -7.12
C GLN A 211 -19.14 14.56 -8.34
N GLY A 212 -20.24 13.83 -8.15
CA GLY A 212 -21.07 13.33 -9.26
C GLY A 212 -20.42 12.19 -10.06
N LYS A 213 -19.43 11.51 -9.48
CA LYS A 213 -18.69 10.40 -10.11
C LYS A 213 -19.13 9.07 -9.51
N ASP A 214 -19.27 8.07 -10.37
CA ASP A 214 -19.54 6.70 -9.98
C ASP A 214 -18.22 5.91 -9.97
N ILE A 215 -17.69 5.64 -8.77
CA ILE A 215 -16.42 4.94 -8.58
C ILE A 215 -16.47 3.49 -9.10
N THR A 216 -17.65 2.89 -9.25
CA THR A 216 -17.79 1.52 -9.77
C THR A 216 -17.47 1.41 -11.26
N LYS A 217 -17.44 2.55 -11.96
CA LYS A 217 -17.04 2.65 -13.37
C LYS A 217 -15.55 2.88 -13.57
N ALA A 218 -14.76 2.95 -12.49
CA ALA A 218 -13.32 3.09 -12.57
C ALA A 218 -12.72 1.92 -13.38
N THR A 219 -11.84 2.27 -14.31
CA THR A 219 -11.04 1.32 -15.06
C THR A 219 -10.09 0.57 -14.13
N HIS A 220 -9.57 -0.58 -14.59
CA HIS A 220 -8.56 -1.31 -13.84
C HIS A 220 -7.32 -0.44 -13.52
N GLN A 221 -6.91 0.44 -14.45
CA GLN A 221 -5.76 1.32 -14.25
C GLN A 221 -6.04 2.41 -13.20
N GLU A 222 -7.25 2.97 -13.15
CA GLU A 222 -7.64 3.89 -12.07
C GLU A 222 -7.70 3.16 -10.73
N MET A 223 -8.25 1.94 -10.70
CA MET A 223 -8.31 1.12 -9.48
C MET A 223 -6.94 0.81 -8.89
N ARG A 224 -5.89 0.72 -9.71
CA ARG A 224 -4.49 0.57 -9.28
C ARG A 224 -3.92 1.77 -8.50
N SER A 225 -4.64 2.90 -8.49
CA SER A 225 -4.40 4.04 -7.60
C SER A 225 -5.50 4.20 -6.54
N LEU A 226 -6.75 3.95 -6.88
CA LEU A 226 -7.88 4.16 -5.97
C LEU A 226 -7.86 3.25 -4.74
N VAL A 227 -7.29 2.05 -4.83
CA VAL A 227 -7.10 1.19 -3.64
C VAL A 227 -6.17 1.83 -2.60
N CYS A 228 -5.21 2.66 -3.04
CA CYS A 228 -4.34 3.47 -2.18
C CYS A 228 -5.08 4.70 -1.64
N ALA A 229 -5.88 5.35 -2.50
CA ALA A 229 -6.68 6.52 -2.17
C ALA A 229 -7.81 6.28 -1.14
N GLN A 230 -7.99 5.03 -0.69
CA GLN A 230 -8.82 4.74 0.47
C GLN A 230 -8.25 5.32 1.77
N CYS A 231 -6.92 5.51 1.81
CA CYS A 231 -6.17 5.87 3.01
C CYS A 231 -5.16 7.00 2.79
N HIS A 232 -4.45 6.99 1.66
CA HIS A 232 -3.38 7.94 1.32
C HIS A 232 -3.93 9.22 0.70
N VAL A 233 -4.69 9.95 1.53
CA VAL A 233 -5.44 11.15 1.15
C VAL A 233 -5.48 12.16 2.29
N GLU A 234 -5.80 13.40 1.97
CA GLU A 234 -6.24 14.39 2.95
C GLU A 234 -7.61 14.02 3.51
N TYR A 235 -7.80 14.23 4.81
CA TYR A 235 -9.09 13.96 5.45
C TYR A 235 -9.31 14.83 6.69
N TYR A 236 -10.58 15.00 7.05
CA TYR A 236 -10.98 15.53 8.35
C TYR A 236 -12.09 14.71 8.98
N PHE A 237 -12.38 14.99 10.26
CA PHE A 237 -13.50 14.36 10.98
C PHE A 237 -14.68 15.31 11.04
N ASP A 238 -15.68 15.06 10.21
CA ASP A 238 -16.90 15.83 10.16
C ASP A 238 -17.82 15.49 11.32
N LYS A 239 -17.88 16.40 12.30
CA LYS A 239 -18.74 16.31 13.48
C LYS A 239 -20.15 16.86 13.24
N LYS A 240 -20.39 17.52 12.12
CA LYS A 240 -21.68 18.13 11.74
C LYS A 240 -22.49 17.18 10.84
N LYS A 241 -21.83 16.26 10.14
CA LYS A 241 -22.47 15.29 9.23
C LYS A 241 -23.42 14.32 9.93
N VAL A 242 -23.00 13.76 11.07
CA VAL A 242 -23.82 12.88 11.90
C VAL A 242 -23.57 13.21 13.37
N GLU A 243 -24.64 13.50 14.10
CA GLU A 243 -24.57 13.84 15.52
C GLU A 243 -23.90 12.72 16.33
N GLY A 244 -22.89 13.09 17.14
CA GLY A 244 -22.14 12.14 17.98
C GLY A 244 -21.04 11.34 17.26
N ALA A 245 -20.93 11.42 15.94
CA ALA A 245 -19.92 10.73 15.15
C ALA A 245 -18.77 11.68 14.74
N ASN A 246 -17.54 11.16 14.70
CA ASN A 246 -16.41 11.83 14.09
C ASN A 246 -16.25 11.27 12.66
N TYR A 247 -17.12 11.68 11.74
CA TYR A 247 -17.27 10.99 10.46
C TYR A 247 -16.11 11.29 9.51
N LEU A 248 -15.37 10.26 9.08
CA LEU A 248 -14.26 10.43 8.12
C LEU A 248 -14.76 11.01 6.80
N THR A 249 -14.24 12.16 6.40
CA THR A 249 -14.65 12.85 5.17
C THR A 249 -13.43 13.39 4.42
N PHE A 250 -13.43 13.21 3.09
CA PHE A 250 -12.41 13.77 2.21
C PHE A 250 -12.90 15.12 1.66
N PRO A 251 -12.13 16.22 1.78
CA PRO A 251 -12.57 17.58 1.48
C PRO A 251 -12.48 17.91 -0.03
N TRP A 252 -13.03 17.04 -0.88
CA TRP A 252 -12.78 17.07 -2.32
C TRP A 252 -13.91 17.71 -3.14
N ASP A 253 -14.94 18.24 -2.50
CA ASP A 253 -16.15 18.75 -3.16
C ASP A 253 -15.85 19.92 -4.11
N ASN A 254 -14.84 20.74 -3.78
CA ASN A 254 -14.36 21.86 -4.62
C ASN A 254 -13.19 21.48 -5.55
N GLY A 255 -12.70 20.24 -5.49
CA GLY A 255 -11.46 19.81 -6.15
C GLY A 255 -10.39 19.37 -5.15
N MET A 256 -9.26 18.89 -5.67
CA MET A 256 -8.17 18.25 -4.89
C MET A 256 -6.90 19.10 -4.79
N THR A 257 -6.91 20.36 -5.24
CA THR A 257 -5.79 21.27 -5.00
C THR A 257 -5.86 21.83 -3.58
N VAL A 258 -4.73 22.32 -3.06
CA VAL A 258 -4.67 22.91 -1.72
C VAL A 258 -5.66 24.07 -1.58
N GLU A 259 -5.73 24.95 -2.58
CA GLU A 259 -6.61 26.12 -2.58
C GLU A 259 -8.10 25.71 -2.60
N ASN A 260 -8.44 24.62 -3.29
CA ASN A 260 -9.82 24.13 -3.33
C ASN A 260 -10.23 23.50 -1.99
N MET A 261 -9.32 22.76 -1.35
CA MET A 261 -9.54 22.20 -0.01
C MET A 261 -9.60 23.31 1.05
N GLU A 262 -8.72 24.31 0.98
CA GLU A 262 -8.75 25.48 1.87
C GLU A 262 -10.09 26.21 1.75
N LYS A 263 -10.55 26.48 0.51
CA LYS A 263 -11.87 27.06 0.28
C LYS A 263 -13.01 26.19 0.85
N TYR A 264 -12.92 24.88 0.69
CA TYR A 264 -13.91 23.94 1.25
C TYR A 264 -13.98 24.07 2.78
N TYR A 265 -12.82 24.12 3.43
CA TYR A 265 -12.73 24.28 4.88
C TYR A 265 -13.21 25.65 5.36
N ASP A 266 -12.94 26.72 4.62
CA ASP A 266 -13.44 28.07 4.88
C ASP A 266 -14.98 28.12 4.82
N ASP A 267 -15.57 27.58 3.76
CA ASP A 267 -17.02 27.58 3.55
C ASP A 267 -17.77 26.84 4.68
N LEU A 268 -17.14 25.82 5.27
CA LEU A 268 -17.69 25.02 6.38
C LEU A 268 -17.23 25.47 7.78
N GLN A 269 -16.31 26.45 7.83
CA GLN A 269 -15.62 26.92 9.03
C GLN A 269 -15.03 25.77 9.84
N VAL A 270 -14.29 24.89 9.16
CA VAL A 270 -13.62 23.76 9.80
C VAL A 270 -12.41 24.25 10.58
N VAL A 271 -12.24 23.72 11.79
CA VAL A 271 -11.09 23.98 12.65
C VAL A 271 -10.70 22.66 13.31
N ASP A 272 -9.52 22.15 12.99
CA ASP A 272 -8.98 20.94 13.63
C ASP A 272 -8.54 21.23 15.06
N TRP A 273 -7.85 22.36 15.27
CA TRP A 273 -7.50 22.84 16.59
C TRP A 273 -7.27 24.35 16.62
N THR A 274 -7.37 24.94 17.81
CA THR A 274 -6.87 26.30 18.05
C THR A 274 -5.42 26.24 18.49
N HIS A 275 -4.54 26.89 17.75
CA HIS A 275 -3.11 26.89 18.02
C HIS A 275 -2.80 27.44 19.43
N ALA A 276 -2.05 26.68 20.23
CA ALA A 276 -1.89 27.00 21.65
C ALA A 276 -1.11 28.31 21.90
N LEU A 277 -0.24 28.73 20.97
CA LEU A 277 0.57 29.93 21.12
C LEU A 277 -0.11 31.15 20.51
N SER A 278 -0.40 31.10 19.20
CA SER A 278 -0.95 32.23 18.43
C SER A 278 -2.47 32.38 18.52
N LYS A 279 -3.18 31.36 19.02
CA LYS A 279 -4.65 31.29 19.06
C LYS A 279 -5.34 31.27 17.69
N ALA A 280 -4.58 31.06 16.62
CA ALA A 280 -5.14 30.91 15.28
C ALA A 280 -5.99 29.61 15.18
N PRO A 281 -7.13 29.63 14.46
CA PRO A 281 -7.83 28.41 14.06
C PRO A 281 -7.01 27.71 12.97
N MET A 282 -6.66 26.45 13.19
CA MET A 282 -5.76 25.71 12.32
C MET A 282 -6.46 24.54 11.63
N LEU A 283 -5.95 24.24 10.43
CA LEU A 283 -6.23 23.03 9.66
C LEU A 283 -4.99 22.12 9.71
N LYS A 284 -5.18 20.80 9.78
CA LYS A 284 -4.10 19.82 9.71
C LYS A 284 -4.22 19.04 8.42
N ALA A 285 -3.28 19.23 7.50
CA ALA A 285 -3.14 18.31 6.37
C ALA A 285 -2.56 16.95 6.82
N GLN A 286 -3.06 15.84 6.30
CA GLN A 286 -2.51 14.49 6.45
C GLN A 286 -2.29 13.86 5.08
N HIS A 287 -1.06 13.40 4.82
CA HIS A 287 -0.65 12.53 3.70
C HIS A 287 -1.55 12.63 2.43
N PRO A 288 -1.63 13.81 1.78
CA PRO A 288 -2.42 14.02 0.57
C PRO A 288 -1.74 13.40 -0.67
N ASP A 289 -1.33 12.14 -0.56
CA ASP A 289 -0.43 11.51 -1.53
C ASP A 289 -1.16 11.28 -2.86
N TYR A 290 -2.43 10.86 -2.83
CA TYR A 290 -3.23 10.68 -4.04
C TYR A 290 -3.47 12.03 -4.74
N GLU A 291 -3.86 13.05 -3.98
CA GLU A 291 -4.15 14.38 -4.50
C GLU A 291 -2.90 15.02 -5.12
N ILE A 292 -1.75 14.91 -4.43
CA ILE A 292 -0.46 15.36 -4.97
C ILE A 292 -0.05 14.54 -6.19
N ALA A 293 -0.19 13.21 -6.16
CA ALA A 293 0.20 12.34 -7.26
C ALA A 293 -0.59 12.67 -8.54
N LEU A 294 -1.89 12.98 -8.41
CA LEU A 294 -2.74 13.36 -9.54
C LEU A 294 -2.26 14.61 -10.28
N MET A 295 -1.59 15.54 -9.57
CA MET A 295 -1.03 16.76 -10.16
C MET A 295 0.35 16.55 -10.80
N GLY A 296 0.93 15.35 -10.69
CA GLY A 296 2.25 15.04 -11.21
C GLY A 296 2.24 14.47 -12.63
N ILE A 297 3.37 14.66 -13.35
CA ILE A 297 3.56 14.17 -14.72
C ILE A 297 3.34 12.65 -14.88
N HIS A 298 3.61 11.86 -13.84
CA HIS A 298 3.36 10.42 -13.87
C HIS A 298 1.87 10.11 -14.02
N SER A 299 1.02 10.77 -13.22
CA SER A 299 -0.43 10.60 -13.32
C SER A 299 -0.98 11.17 -14.63
N GLU A 300 -0.48 12.32 -15.10
CA GLU A 300 -0.85 12.86 -16.42
C GLU A 300 -0.55 11.89 -17.58
N ARG A 301 0.45 11.02 -17.39
CA ARG A 301 0.83 9.95 -18.35
C ARG A 301 0.17 8.61 -18.06
N GLY A 302 -0.78 8.56 -17.12
CA GLY A 302 -1.55 7.37 -16.78
C GLY A 302 -0.82 6.36 -15.89
N VAL A 303 0.30 6.73 -15.27
CA VAL A 303 1.03 5.88 -14.31
C VAL A 303 0.28 5.86 -12.98
N SER A 304 0.00 4.66 -12.49
CA SER A 304 -0.72 4.40 -11.23
C SER A 304 0.23 4.24 -10.05
N CYS A 305 -0.31 4.32 -8.82
CA CYS A 305 0.46 4.04 -7.60
C CYS A 305 1.13 2.66 -7.66
N ALA A 306 0.37 1.65 -8.12
CA ALA A 306 0.86 0.28 -8.22
C ALA A 306 1.98 0.09 -9.26
N ASP A 307 2.10 0.95 -10.28
CA ASP A 307 3.19 0.82 -11.27
C ASP A 307 4.57 1.03 -10.62
N CYS A 308 4.66 1.92 -9.62
CA CYS A 308 5.91 2.23 -8.92
C CYS A 308 6.06 1.43 -7.62
N HIS A 309 4.99 1.30 -6.83
CA HIS A 309 5.05 0.76 -5.47
C HIS A 309 4.68 -0.72 -5.38
N MET A 310 4.09 -1.28 -6.43
CA MET A 310 3.73 -2.69 -6.52
C MET A 310 4.13 -3.23 -7.91
N PRO A 311 5.41 -3.11 -8.29
CA PRO A 311 5.84 -3.51 -9.62
C PRO A 311 5.67 -5.01 -9.80
N TYR A 312 5.62 -5.46 -11.05
CA TYR A 312 5.60 -6.90 -11.30
C TYR A 312 6.94 -7.55 -10.95
N LYS A 313 6.85 -8.73 -10.35
CA LYS A 313 8.00 -9.59 -10.05
C LYS A 313 7.82 -10.94 -10.72
N SER A 314 8.94 -11.53 -11.14
CA SER A 314 8.99 -12.88 -11.71
C SER A 314 9.70 -13.81 -10.73
N GLU A 315 9.04 -14.89 -10.35
CA GLU A 315 9.63 -15.96 -9.52
C GLU A 315 9.27 -17.32 -10.13
N GLY A 316 10.29 -18.12 -10.46
CA GLY A 316 10.08 -19.36 -11.21
C GLY A 316 9.43 -19.10 -12.58
N GLY A 317 8.37 -19.85 -12.91
CA GLY A 317 7.59 -19.67 -14.14
C GLY A 317 6.53 -18.57 -14.09
N GLN A 318 6.37 -17.85 -12.97
CA GLN A 318 5.20 -17.01 -12.73
C GLN A 318 5.55 -15.53 -12.55
N LYS A 319 4.72 -14.68 -13.15
CA LYS A 319 4.71 -13.23 -12.92
C LYS A 319 3.57 -12.88 -11.96
N PHE A 320 3.87 -12.13 -10.92
CA PHE A 320 2.89 -11.66 -9.93
C PHE A 320 3.18 -10.20 -9.54
N THR A 321 2.23 -9.56 -8.87
CA THR A 321 2.37 -8.18 -8.38
C THR A 321 3.11 -8.21 -7.04
N ASP A 322 4.22 -7.49 -6.93
CA ASP A 322 4.95 -7.37 -5.67
C ASP A 322 4.10 -6.59 -4.65
N HIS A 323 3.78 -7.20 -3.51
CA HIS A 323 3.06 -6.54 -2.42
C HIS A 323 4.01 -5.99 -1.34
N HIS A 324 5.33 -5.97 -1.58
CA HIS A 324 6.27 -5.22 -0.75
C HIS A 324 6.13 -3.71 -1.03
N ILE A 325 5.05 -3.10 -0.52
CA ILE A 325 4.79 -1.66 -0.66
C ILE A 325 5.83 -0.89 0.15
N GLN A 326 6.74 -0.22 -0.56
CA GLN A 326 7.89 0.47 0.00
C GLN A 326 8.30 1.67 -0.87
N SER A 327 9.41 2.32 -0.51
CA SER A 327 10.04 3.30 -1.40
C SER A 327 10.49 2.65 -2.71
N PRO A 328 10.07 3.15 -3.89
CA PRO A 328 10.51 2.61 -5.18
C PRO A 328 12.02 2.69 -5.39
N LEU A 329 12.71 3.56 -4.62
CA LEU A 329 14.16 3.68 -4.63
C LEU A 329 14.88 2.44 -4.09
N ASN A 330 14.19 1.57 -3.35
CA ASN A 330 14.74 0.27 -2.93
C ASN A 330 14.60 -0.82 -4.02
N ASN A 331 13.86 -0.54 -5.10
CA ASN A 331 13.61 -1.50 -6.19
C ASN A 331 13.53 -0.79 -7.56
N VAL A 332 14.51 0.07 -7.86
CA VAL A 332 14.49 0.93 -9.05
C VAL A 332 14.37 0.13 -10.35
N ALA A 333 14.97 -1.07 -10.41
CA ALA A 333 14.92 -1.92 -11.58
C ALA A 333 13.50 -2.30 -11.99
N ASN A 334 12.66 -2.72 -11.02
CA ASN A 334 11.30 -3.13 -11.34
C ASN A 334 10.32 -1.95 -11.31
N SER A 335 10.57 -0.92 -10.49
CA SER A 335 9.68 0.23 -10.34
C SER A 335 9.86 1.32 -11.41
N CYS A 336 11.08 1.50 -11.93
CA CYS A 336 11.40 2.64 -12.81
C CYS A 336 11.97 2.18 -14.16
N GLN A 337 12.87 1.19 -14.18
CA GLN A 337 13.60 0.82 -15.40
C GLN A 337 12.76 0.06 -16.43
N VAL A 338 11.53 -0.31 -16.08
CA VAL A 338 10.52 -0.81 -17.03
C VAL A 338 10.07 0.26 -18.04
N CYS A 339 10.18 1.54 -17.67
CA CYS A 339 9.86 2.70 -18.52
C CYS A 339 11.12 3.53 -18.85
N HIS A 340 12.02 3.70 -17.89
CA HIS A 340 13.22 4.54 -18.00
C HIS A 340 14.47 3.69 -18.24
N ARG A 341 14.95 3.64 -19.48
CA ARG A 341 16.03 2.73 -19.90
C ARG A 341 17.44 3.17 -19.49
N GLU A 342 17.57 4.30 -18.81
CA GLU A 342 18.85 4.83 -18.36
C GLU A 342 19.29 4.14 -17.07
N GLU A 343 20.61 3.98 -16.90
CA GLU A 343 21.16 3.42 -15.67
C GLU A 343 21.01 4.42 -14.52
N THR A 344 20.76 3.92 -13.30
CA THR A 344 20.87 4.75 -12.10
C THR A 344 22.33 5.17 -11.95
N ALA A 345 22.60 6.48 -12.01
CA ALA A 345 23.92 6.99 -11.69
C ALA A 345 24.33 6.49 -10.29
N THR A 346 25.49 5.86 -10.21
CA THR A 346 26.06 5.24 -9.00
C THR A 346 26.56 6.27 -8.00
#